data_AF-A0A936ZXG2-F1
#
_entry.id   AF-A0A936ZXG2-F1
#
_cell.length_a   1.000
_cell.length_b   1.000
_cell.length_c   1.000
_cell.angle_alpha   90.00
_cell.angle_beta   90.00
_cell.angle_gamma   90.00
#
_symmetry.space_group_name_H-M   'P 1'
#
loop_
_entity.id
_entity.type
_entity.pdbx_description
1 polymer ?
#
loop_
_entity_poly.entity_id
_entity_poly.type
_entity_poly.pdbx_seq_one_letter_code
_entity_poly.pdbx_strand_id
1 'polypeptide(L)'
;MEHKNFGLTQASFEKLIADLKRNDTYFFEQVFLKQYKETMNYLCREYKSSHEDAYDATMDALIEFRTRFVDGKLQYGNLRFLFTKIASQMLFRNLKKNNTTIDGTILLAAEEDIEPTTSIEELGRLNKAWQILGDSCKQLLTWHFYGKMKLSEIAEEAQKSPATIRKQKERCIKKLKDQFGLKTILKS
;
A
#
# COMPACT_ATOMS: atom_id res chain seq x y z
N MET A 1 20.15 23.43 6.97
CA MET A 1 19.18 22.47 7.57
C MET A 1 18.11 22.04 6.57
N GLU A 2 17.64 22.94 5.71
CA GLU A 2 16.58 22.71 4.70
C GLU A 2 16.86 21.54 3.75
N HIS A 3 18.10 21.35 3.28
CA HIS A 3 18.47 20.20 2.44
C HIS A 3 18.21 18.83 3.11
N LYS A 4 18.23 18.77 4.44
CA LYS A 4 17.92 17.54 5.19
C LYS A 4 16.42 17.32 5.36
N ASN A 5 15.60 18.31 5.03
CA ASN A 5 14.14 18.32 5.20
C ASN A 5 13.42 18.56 3.86
N PHE A 6 13.93 17.98 2.77
CA PHE A 6 13.32 18.10 1.42
C PHE A 6 13.26 19.53 0.85
N GLY A 7 14.06 20.45 1.38
CA GLY A 7 13.97 21.87 1.04
C GLY A 7 12.86 22.62 1.79
N LEU A 8 12.23 21.99 2.78
CA LEU A 8 11.23 22.63 3.63
C LEU A 8 11.91 23.50 4.70
N THR A 9 11.34 24.68 4.92
CA THR A 9 11.52 25.45 6.15
C THR A 9 10.63 24.86 7.25
N GLN A 10 10.81 25.28 8.49
CA GLN A 10 9.90 24.86 9.57
C GLN A 10 8.47 25.34 9.31
N ALA A 11 8.29 26.57 8.83
CA ALA A 11 6.98 27.11 8.49
C ALA A 11 6.30 26.33 7.34
N SER A 12 7.05 25.95 6.30
CA SER A 12 6.48 25.16 5.20
C SER A 12 6.22 23.71 5.60
N PHE A 13 6.96 23.17 6.57
CA PHE A 13 6.67 21.87 7.18
C PHE A 13 5.36 21.89 7.98
N GLU A 14 5.12 22.92 8.78
CA GLU A 14 3.85 23.09 9.51
C GLU A 14 2.66 23.28 8.56
N LYS A 15 2.85 24.07 7.49
CA LYS A 15 1.87 24.20 6.41
C LYS A 15 1.55 22.84 5.76
N LEU A 16 2.57 22.04 5.45
CA LEU A 16 2.41 20.73 4.85
C LEU A 16 1.53 19.81 5.71
N ILE A 17 1.73 19.81 7.03
CA ILE A 17 0.89 19.05 7.97
C ILE A 17 -0.57 19.52 7.90
N ALA A 18 -0.80 20.84 7.91
CA ALA A 18 -2.14 21.42 7.86
C ALA A 18 -2.87 21.09 6.54
N ASP A 19 -2.16 21.11 5.42
CA ASP A 19 -2.70 20.74 4.10
C ASP A 19 -3.09 19.26 4.06
N LEU A 20 -2.20 18.36 4.52
CA LEU A 20 -2.44 16.93 4.56
C LEU A 20 -3.63 16.53 5.45
N LYS A 21 -3.82 17.19 6.59
CA LYS A 21 -4.99 16.97 7.46
C LYS A 21 -6.32 17.34 6.81
N ARG A 22 -6.29 18.22 5.81
CA ARG A 22 -7.45 18.62 4.99
C ARG A 22 -7.58 17.80 3.71
N ASN A 23 -6.78 16.74 3.56
CA ASN A 23 -6.65 15.94 2.34
C ASN A 23 -6.17 16.71 1.10
N ASP A 24 -5.52 17.86 1.27
CA ASP A 24 -4.80 18.52 0.18
C ASP A 24 -3.40 17.89 0.03
N THR A 25 -3.20 17.18 -1.08
CA THR A 25 -1.95 16.44 -1.37
C THR A 25 -1.02 17.16 -2.34
N TYR A 26 -1.44 18.28 -2.94
CA TYR A 26 -0.69 18.91 -4.04
C TYR A 26 0.72 19.31 -3.59
N PHE A 27 0.82 20.00 -2.46
CA PHE A 27 2.12 20.43 -1.93
C PHE A 27 2.98 19.25 -1.47
N PHE A 28 2.36 18.20 -0.94
CA PHE A 28 3.06 16.97 -0.53
C PHE A 28 3.70 16.27 -1.72
N GLU A 29 2.96 16.06 -2.81
CA GLU A 29 3.47 15.40 -4.00
C GLU A 29 4.71 16.12 -4.54
N GLN A 30 4.63 17.45 -4.68
CA GLN A 30 5.74 18.25 -5.22
C GLN A 30 7.01 18.18 -4.37
N VAL A 31 6.87 18.22 -3.04
CA VAL A 31 7.99 18.15 -2.11
C VAL A 31 8.72 16.80 -2.21
N PHE A 32 7.95 15.71 -2.39
CA PHE A 32 8.50 14.36 -2.33
C PHE A 32 9.02 13.84 -3.68
N LEU A 33 8.65 14.42 -4.83
CA LEU A 33 9.11 13.95 -6.16
C LEU A 33 10.63 13.77 -6.26
N LYS A 34 11.39 14.80 -5.88
CA LYS A 34 12.86 14.76 -5.94
C LYS A 34 13.42 13.71 -4.97
N GLN A 35 12.93 13.72 -3.74
CA GLN A 35 13.41 12.80 -2.71
C GLN A 35 13.08 11.34 -3.04
N TYR A 36 11.90 11.10 -3.61
CA TYR A 36 11.45 9.79 -4.05
C TYR A 36 12.45 9.19 -5.03
N LYS A 37 12.79 9.94 -6.09
CA LYS A 37 13.77 9.52 -7.09
C LYS A 37 15.16 9.30 -6.48
N GLU A 38 15.61 10.21 -5.61
CA GLU A 38 16.91 10.06 -4.93
C GLU A 38 16.97 8.82 -4.03
N THR A 39 15.89 8.53 -3.31
CA THR A 39 15.79 7.37 -2.43
C THR A 39 15.77 6.08 -3.22
N MET A 40 14.97 6.00 -4.28
CA MET A 40 14.91 4.84 -5.16
C MET A 40 16.29 4.54 -5.79
N ASN A 41 16.97 5.57 -6.31
CA ASN A 41 18.33 5.41 -6.85
C ASN A 41 19.34 4.95 -5.80
N TYR A 42 19.22 5.47 -4.57
CA TYR A 42 20.04 5.03 -3.45
C TYR A 42 19.80 3.56 -3.13
N LEU A 43 18.54 3.11 -3.04
CA LEU A 43 18.21 1.72 -2.76
C LEU A 43 18.78 0.76 -3.83
N CYS A 44 18.58 1.09 -5.11
CA CYS A 44 19.12 0.30 -6.22
C CYS A 44 20.66 0.18 -6.15
N ARG A 45 21.36 1.27 -5.84
CA ARG A 45 22.84 1.28 -5.78
C ARG A 45 23.37 0.57 -4.55
N GLU A 46 22.83 0.89 -3.38
CA GLU A 46 23.35 0.43 -2.08
C GLU A 46 23.02 -1.04 -1.83
N TYR A 47 21.78 -1.45 -2.13
CA TYR A 47 21.28 -2.78 -1.83
C TYR A 47 21.22 -3.69 -3.07
N LYS A 48 21.66 -3.21 -4.23
CA LYS A 48 21.61 -3.93 -5.52
C LYS A 48 20.20 -4.45 -5.83
N SER A 49 19.16 -3.75 -5.36
CA SER A 49 17.78 -4.14 -5.58
C SER A 49 17.35 -3.87 -7.02
N SER A 50 16.36 -4.61 -7.49
CA SER A 50 15.72 -4.29 -8.76
C SER A 50 15.04 -2.92 -8.69
N HIS A 51 14.80 -2.32 -9.86
CA HIS A 51 14.03 -1.08 -9.93
C HIS A 51 12.63 -1.25 -9.35
N GLU A 52 11.99 -2.40 -9.57
CA GLU A 52 10.65 -2.70 -9.06
C GLU A 52 10.64 -2.81 -7.53
N ASP A 53 11.57 -3.56 -6.93
CA ASP A 53 11.66 -3.68 -5.46
C ASP A 53 11.95 -2.32 -4.79
N ALA A 54 12.83 -1.52 -5.39
CA ALA A 54 13.15 -0.18 -4.88
C ALA A 54 11.96 0.76 -5.00
N TYR A 55 11.20 0.69 -6.10
CA TYR A 55 9.99 1.47 -6.31
C TYR A 55 8.93 1.12 -5.26
N ASP A 56 8.62 -0.17 -5.10
CA ASP A 56 7.61 -0.64 -4.15
C ASP A 56 7.97 -0.23 -2.72
N ALA A 57 9.23 -0.45 -2.31
CA ALA A 57 9.72 -0.05 -0.99
C ALA A 57 9.64 1.47 -0.76
N THR A 58 9.89 2.28 -1.79
CA THR A 58 9.83 3.74 -1.69
C THR A 58 8.38 4.23 -1.68
N MET A 59 7.45 3.59 -2.40
CA MET A 59 6.01 3.88 -2.31
C MET A 59 5.44 3.54 -0.93
N ASP A 60 5.76 2.36 -0.40
CA ASP A 60 5.36 1.94 0.94
C ASP A 60 5.85 2.95 1.99
N ALA A 61 7.10 3.41 1.84
CA ALA A 61 7.65 4.45 2.70
C ALA A 61 6.91 5.77 2.56
N LEU A 62 6.52 6.19 1.35
CA LEU A 62 5.77 7.43 1.12
C LEU A 62 4.39 7.41 1.77
N ILE A 63 3.67 6.28 1.68
CA ILE A 63 2.37 6.09 2.32
C ILE A 63 2.52 6.17 3.83
N GLU A 64 3.47 5.42 4.40
CA GLU A 64 3.78 5.45 5.83
C GLU A 64 4.15 6.87 6.29
N PHE A 65 4.95 7.59 5.50
CA PHE A 65 5.38 8.95 5.82
C PHE A 65 4.21 9.93 5.83
N ARG A 66 3.28 9.82 4.86
CA ARG A 66 2.04 10.60 4.84
C ARG A 66 1.21 10.36 6.09
N THR A 67 1.02 9.10 6.48
CA THR A 67 0.27 8.74 7.70
C THR A 67 0.91 9.39 8.94
N ARG A 68 2.24 9.31 9.08
CA ARG A 68 2.93 9.95 10.22
C ARG A 68 2.85 11.47 10.23
N PHE A 69 2.75 12.12 9.07
CA PHE A 69 2.46 13.56 8.99
C PHE A 69 1.08 13.89 9.55
N VAL A 70 0.05 13.15 9.12
CA VAL A 70 -1.34 13.36 9.57
C VAL A 70 -1.47 13.09 11.07
N ASP A 71 -0.84 12.03 11.56
CA ASP A 71 -0.82 11.64 12.98
C ASP A 71 0.00 12.60 13.86
N GLY A 72 0.76 13.54 13.29
CA GLY A 72 1.65 14.42 14.04
C GLY A 72 2.85 13.71 14.68
N LYS A 73 3.22 12.53 14.18
CA LYS A 73 4.34 11.71 14.68
C LYS A 73 5.69 12.12 14.09
N LEU A 74 5.72 13.05 13.14
CA LEU A 74 6.96 13.58 12.55
C LEU A 74 7.36 14.90 13.18
N GLN A 75 8.65 15.02 13.49
CA GLN A 75 9.27 16.26 13.91
C GLN A 75 10.11 16.84 12.77
N TYR A 76 10.18 18.16 12.70
CA TYR A 76 11.08 18.82 11.76
C TYR A 76 12.52 18.51 12.13
N GLY A 77 13.22 17.77 11.27
CA GLY A 77 14.58 17.35 11.55
C GLY A 77 14.99 16.11 10.76
N ASN A 78 15.93 16.29 9.84
CA ASN A 78 16.52 15.24 9.02
C ASN A 78 15.51 14.26 8.39
N LEU A 79 14.39 14.81 7.89
CA LEU A 79 13.32 14.01 7.27
C LEU A 79 13.83 13.17 6.09
N ARG A 80 14.85 13.65 5.37
CA ARG A 80 15.54 12.92 4.31
C ARG A 80 16.11 11.59 4.79
N PHE A 81 16.88 11.62 5.87
CA PHE A 81 17.43 10.40 6.46
C PHE A 81 16.32 9.48 6.95
N LEU A 82 15.31 10.02 7.63
CA LEU A 82 14.21 9.23 8.16
C LEU A 82 13.45 8.51 7.03
N PHE A 83 13.13 9.23 5.95
CA PHE A 83 12.44 8.68 4.80
C PHE A 83 13.25 7.56 4.13
N THR A 84 14.54 7.82 3.85
CA THR A 84 15.42 6.79 3.28
C THR A 84 15.57 5.57 4.19
N LYS A 85 15.61 5.77 5.51
CA LYS A 85 15.65 4.67 6.50
C LYS A 85 14.39 3.83 6.47
N ILE A 86 13.21 4.46 6.43
CA ILE A 86 11.92 3.75 6.31
C ILE A 86 11.88 2.96 5.00
N ALA A 87 12.25 3.57 3.87
CA ALA A 87 12.29 2.88 2.57
C ALA A 87 13.26 1.69 2.57
N SER A 88 14.42 1.82 3.20
CA SER A 88 15.37 0.70 3.35
C SER A 88 14.78 -0.44 4.18
N GLN A 89 14.06 -0.13 5.26
CA GLN A 89 13.36 -1.13 6.08
C GLN A 89 12.24 -1.83 5.28
N MET A 90 11.47 -1.07 4.50
CA MET A 90 10.43 -1.64 3.61
C MET A 90 11.06 -2.59 2.58
N LEU A 91 12.18 -2.21 1.98
CA LEU A 91 12.92 -3.05 1.04
C LEU A 91 13.32 -4.37 1.68
N PHE A 92 13.97 -4.35 2.85
CA PHE A 92 14.36 -5.58 3.53
C PHE A 92 13.16 -6.43 3.93
N ARG A 93 12.05 -5.81 4.33
CA ARG A 93 10.81 -6.53 4.64
C ARG A 93 10.24 -7.21 3.40
N ASN A 94 10.24 -6.53 2.26
CA ASN A 94 9.73 -7.05 0.99
C ASN A 94 10.64 -8.17 0.46
N LEU A 95 11.96 -7.99 0.52
CA LEU A 95 12.94 -9.02 0.16
C LEU A 95 12.89 -10.24 1.09
N LYS A 96 12.70 -10.05 2.41
CA LYS A 96 12.48 -11.17 3.34
C LYS A 96 11.17 -11.88 3.01
N LYS A 97 10.06 -11.18 2.75
CA LYS A 97 8.82 -11.81 2.29
C LYS A 97 8.96 -12.58 0.97
N ASN A 98 9.95 -12.22 0.15
CA ASN A 98 10.27 -12.90 -1.11
C ASN A 98 11.23 -14.10 -0.90
N ASN A 99 12.15 -14.01 0.06
CA ASN A 99 13.10 -15.09 0.39
C ASN A 99 12.52 -16.13 1.37
N THR A 100 11.65 -15.73 2.31
CA THR A 100 10.94 -16.63 3.23
C THR A 100 9.88 -17.45 2.49
N THR A 101 9.56 -17.13 1.22
CA THR A 101 8.82 -18.06 0.36
C THR A 101 9.63 -19.27 -0.13
N ILE A 102 10.94 -19.36 0.19
CA ILE A 102 11.78 -20.52 -0.14
C ILE A 102 11.95 -21.46 1.07
N ASP A 103 11.75 -21.00 2.31
CA ASP A 103 11.87 -21.85 3.49
C ASP A 103 10.75 -21.54 4.49
N GLY A 104 9.80 -22.46 4.55
CA GLY A 104 8.50 -22.26 5.18
C GLY A 104 8.60 -22.08 6.69
N THR A 105 8.38 -20.87 7.18
CA THR A 105 7.83 -20.60 8.50
C THR A 105 7.21 -19.19 8.51
N ILE A 106 5.89 -19.13 8.69
CA ILE A 106 5.11 -17.91 8.79
C ILE A 106 5.38 -17.28 10.17
N LEU A 107 6.08 -16.14 10.22
CA LEU A 107 6.10 -15.29 11.41
C LEU A 107 5.11 -14.14 11.18
N LEU A 108 3.96 -14.25 11.84
CA LEU A 108 2.93 -13.21 11.94
C LEU A 108 3.52 -11.99 12.63
N ALA A 109 3.72 -10.90 11.87
CA ALA A 109 3.92 -9.58 12.45
C ALA A 109 2.54 -9.01 12.81
N ALA A 110 2.40 -8.62 14.08
CA ALA A 110 1.18 -8.13 14.71
C ALA A 110 0.42 -7.10 13.85
N GLU A 111 -0.88 -7.32 13.74
CA GLU A 111 -1.84 -6.40 13.17
C GLU A 111 -2.13 -5.31 14.20
N GLU A 112 -1.82 -4.06 13.87
CA GLU A 112 -2.40 -2.92 14.59
C GLU A 112 -3.84 -2.76 14.10
N ASP A 113 -4.79 -2.84 15.04
CA ASP A 113 -6.21 -2.60 14.84
C ASP A 113 -6.44 -1.20 14.23
N ILE A 114 -6.82 -1.18 12.95
CA ILE A 114 -7.39 -0.01 12.30
C ILE A 114 -8.88 -0.03 12.61
N GLU A 115 -9.33 0.86 13.49
CA GLU A 115 -10.77 1.10 13.67
C GLU A 115 -11.39 1.50 12.32
N PRO A 116 -12.39 0.77 11.80
CA PRO A 116 -12.97 1.10 10.52
C PRO A 116 -13.99 2.23 10.72
N THR A 117 -13.66 3.43 10.25
CA THR A 117 -14.62 4.53 10.00
C THR A 117 -15.55 4.22 8.81
N THR A 118 -15.86 2.94 8.56
CA THR A 118 -16.74 2.50 7.47
C THR A 118 -18.18 2.57 7.93
N SER A 119 -19.03 3.31 7.22
CA SER A 119 -20.45 3.40 7.57
C SER A 119 -21.11 2.02 7.47
N ILE A 120 -22.01 1.68 8.40
CA ILE A 120 -22.76 0.40 8.41
C ILE A 120 -23.46 0.16 7.06
N GLU A 121 -23.87 1.24 6.39
CA GLU A 121 -24.47 1.19 5.06
C GLU A 121 -23.50 0.71 3.97
N GLU A 122 -22.26 1.19 3.96
CA GLU A 122 -21.23 0.76 3.00
C GLU A 122 -20.89 -0.71 3.20
N LEU A 123 -20.80 -1.15 4.45
CA LEU A 123 -20.56 -2.56 4.79
C LEU A 123 -21.71 -3.46 4.30
N GLY A 124 -22.96 -2.99 4.45
CA GLY A 124 -24.14 -3.67 3.91
C GLY A 124 -24.16 -3.75 2.39
N ARG A 125 -23.71 -2.70 1.69
CA ARG A 125 -23.58 -2.70 0.21
C ARG A 125 -22.48 -3.64 -0.25
N LEU A 126 -21.34 -3.64 0.43
CA LEU A 126 -20.23 -4.55 0.15
C LEU A 126 -20.67 -6.00 0.32
N ASN A 127 -21.37 -6.34 1.41
CA ASN A 127 -21.85 -7.70 1.63
C ASN A 127 -22.83 -8.15 0.53
N LYS A 128 -23.75 -7.28 0.09
CA LYS A 128 -24.64 -7.60 -1.04
C LYS A 128 -23.87 -7.82 -2.34
N ALA A 129 -22.90 -6.96 -2.66
CA ALA A 129 -22.05 -7.14 -3.83
C ALA A 129 -21.24 -8.44 -3.74
N TRP A 130 -20.70 -8.75 -2.55
CA TRP A 130 -19.97 -9.98 -2.26
C TRP A 130 -20.82 -11.24 -2.49
N GLN A 131 -22.10 -11.24 -2.10
CA GLN A 131 -22.97 -12.40 -2.31
C GLN A 131 -23.26 -12.70 -3.79
N ILE A 132 -23.23 -11.67 -4.65
CA ILE A 132 -23.47 -11.80 -6.10
C ILE A 132 -22.26 -12.42 -6.82
N LEU A 133 -21.05 -12.37 -6.24
CA LEU A 133 -19.90 -13.06 -6.80
C LEU A 133 -20.15 -14.58 -6.79
N GLY A 134 -19.72 -15.28 -7.83
CA GLY A 134 -19.71 -16.75 -7.80
C GLY A 134 -18.67 -17.29 -6.82
N ASP A 135 -18.85 -18.53 -6.36
CA ASP A 135 -18.02 -19.14 -5.31
C ASP A 135 -16.53 -19.16 -5.66
N SER A 136 -16.20 -19.41 -6.94
CA SER A 136 -14.80 -19.36 -7.41
C SER A 136 -14.16 -17.97 -7.31
N CYS A 137 -14.94 -16.89 -7.42
CA CYS A 137 -14.47 -15.53 -7.19
C CYS A 137 -14.39 -15.21 -5.70
N LYS A 138 -15.40 -15.60 -4.90
CA LYS A 138 -15.36 -15.40 -3.45
C LYS A 138 -14.15 -16.09 -2.84
N GLN A 139 -13.91 -17.34 -3.20
CA GLN A 139 -12.79 -18.14 -2.71
C GLN A 139 -11.44 -17.54 -3.11
N LEU A 140 -11.27 -17.17 -4.39
CA LEU A 140 -10.06 -16.52 -4.88
C LEU A 140 -9.76 -15.20 -4.14
N LEU A 141 -10.78 -14.35 -3.95
CA LEU A 141 -10.62 -13.08 -3.25
C LEU A 141 -10.39 -13.31 -1.74
N THR A 142 -11.00 -14.35 -1.16
CA THR A 142 -10.81 -14.72 0.25
C THR A 142 -9.38 -15.14 0.51
N TRP A 143 -8.87 -16.10 -0.27
CA TRP A 143 -7.48 -16.54 -0.18
C TRP A 143 -6.49 -15.40 -0.39
N HIS A 144 -6.78 -14.50 -1.33
CA HIS A 144 -5.86 -13.42 -1.63
C HIS A 144 -5.87 -12.29 -0.58
N PHE A 145 -7.06 -11.81 -0.17
CA PHE A 145 -7.19 -10.65 0.71
C PHE A 145 -7.21 -11.01 2.20
N TYR A 146 -7.87 -12.10 2.58
CA TYR A 146 -7.93 -12.57 3.98
C TYR A 146 -6.82 -13.57 4.28
N GLY A 147 -6.61 -14.55 3.39
CA GLY A 147 -5.55 -15.55 3.54
C GLY A 147 -4.15 -15.04 3.21
N LYS A 148 -4.03 -13.81 2.66
CA LYS A 148 -2.77 -13.19 2.21
C LYS A 148 -1.94 -14.08 1.26
N MET A 149 -2.58 -15.03 0.57
CA MET A 149 -1.92 -15.97 -0.34
C MET A 149 -1.47 -15.27 -1.62
N LYS A 150 -0.26 -15.62 -2.09
CA LYS A 150 0.27 -15.18 -3.37
C LYS A 150 -0.53 -15.82 -4.50
N LEU A 151 -0.58 -15.14 -5.66
CA LEU A 151 -1.31 -15.67 -6.83
C LEU A 151 -0.70 -16.96 -7.37
N SER A 152 0.59 -17.23 -7.11
CA SER A 152 1.26 -18.49 -7.42
C SER A 152 0.76 -19.63 -6.53
N GLU A 153 0.65 -19.40 -5.23
CA GLU A 153 0.16 -20.40 -4.26
C GLU A 153 -1.32 -20.73 -4.51
N ILE A 154 -2.13 -19.71 -4.80
CA ILE A 154 -3.52 -19.93 -5.21
C ILE A 154 -3.61 -20.66 -6.56
N ALA A 155 -2.66 -20.44 -7.46
CA ALA A 155 -2.61 -21.12 -8.74
C ALA A 155 -2.23 -22.59 -8.58
N GLU A 156 -1.30 -22.92 -7.68
CA GLU A 156 -0.96 -24.29 -7.31
C GLU A 156 -2.15 -25.01 -6.66
N GLU A 157 -2.78 -24.38 -5.66
CA GLU A 157 -3.96 -24.93 -4.97
C GLU A 157 -5.16 -25.10 -5.93
N ALA A 158 -5.38 -24.14 -6.83
CA ALA A 158 -6.44 -24.21 -7.83
C ALA A 158 -6.06 -24.98 -9.10
N GLN A 159 -4.86 -25.59 -9.14
CA GLN A 159 -4.30 -26.31 -10.30
C GLN A 159 -4.43 -25.54 -11.63
N LYS A 160 -4.10 -24.25 -11.60
CA LYS A 160 -4.17 -23.32 -12.74
C LYS A 160 -2.84 -22.61 -12.94
N SER A 161 -2.68 -21.95 -14.09
CA SER A 161 -1.52 -21.08 -14.28
C SER A 161 -1.65 -19.78 -13.45
N PRO A 162 -0.55 -19.22 -12.94
CA PRO A 162 -0.55 -17.92 -12.27
C PRO A 162 -1.12 -16.79 -13.15
N ALA A 163 -0.92 -16.85 -14.47
CA ALA A 163 -1.48 -15.90 -15.42
C ALA A 163 -3.02 -16.01 -15.50
N THR A 164 -3.56 -17.22 -15.42
CA THR A 164 -5.01 -17.47 -15.37
C THR A 164 -5.61 -16.92 -14.08
N ILE A 165 -4.98 -17.17 -12.93
CA ILE A 165 -5.43 -16.66 -11.63
C ILE A 165 -5.35 -15.13 -11.58
N ARG A 166 -4.31 -14.51 -12.13
CA ARG A 166 -4.21 -13.04 -12.23
C ARG A 166 -5.37 -12.44 -13.02
N LYS A 167 -5.65 -12.98 -14.22
CA LYS A 167 -6.79 -12.56 -15.04
C LYS A 167 -8.14 -12.84 -14.34
N GLN A 168 -8.26 -13.95 -13.62
CA GLN A 168 -9.46 -14.28 -12.87
C GLN A 168 -9.68 -13.29 -11.71
N LYS A 169 -8.63 -12.96 -10.94
CA LYS A 169 -8.67 -11.96 -9.87
C LYS A 169 -9.09 -10.60 -10.41
N GLU A 170 -8.49 -10.16 -11.50
CA GLU A 170 -8.85 -8.90 -12.15
C GLU A 170 -10.34 -8.84 -12.51
N ARG A 171 -10.87 -9.90 -13.13
CA ARG A 171 -12.30 -10.01 -13.45
C ARG A 171 -13.18 -10.03 -12.21
N CYS A 172 -12.80 -10.76 -11.16
CA CYS A 172 -13.57 -10.85 -9.92
C CYS A 172 -13.60 -9.51 -9.18
N ILE A 173 -12.47 -8.78 -9.12
CA ILE A 173 -12.41 -7.43 -8.53
C ILE A 173 -13.24 -6.45 -9.35
N LYS A 174 -13.15 -6.52 -10.69
CA LYS A 174 -13.96 -5.68 -11.57
C LYS A 174 -15.45 -5.91 -11.33
N LYS A 175 -15.88 -7.18 -11.30
CA LYS A 175 -17.28 -7.54 -10.96
C LYS A 175 -17.68 -7.03 -9.58
N LEU A 176 -16.83 -7.16 -8.56
CA LEU A 176 -17.12 -6.66 -7.22
C LEU A 176 -17.30 -5.13 -7.22
N LYS A 177 -16.42 -4.40 -7.90
CA LYS A 177 -16.52 -2.93 -8.06
C LYS A 177 -17.75 -2.53 -8.84
N ASP A 178 -18.07 -3.21 -9.93
CA ASP A 178 -19.26 -2.95 -10.74
C ASP A 178 -20.53 -3.16 -9.91
N GLN A 179 -20.63 -4.27 -9.16
CA GLN A 179 -21.79 -4.54 -8.31
C GLN A 179 -21.90 -3.58 -7.11
N PHE A 180 -20.77 -3.15 -6.57
CA PHE A 180 -20.72 -2.14 -5.53
C PHE A 180 -21.11 -0.75 -6.05
N GLY A 181 -20.68 -0.39 -7.27
CA GLY A 181 -20.92 0.91 -7.90
C GLY A 181 -22.26 1.05 -8.63
N LEU A 182 -22.82 -0.03 -9.20
CA LEU A 182 -24.10 -0.01 -9.93
C LEU A 182 -25.28 0.42 -9.04
N LYS A 183 -25.23 0.15 -7.74
CA LYS A 183 -26.25 0.62 -6.78
C LYS A 183 -26.04 2.04 -6.25
N THR A 184 -24.87 2.63 -6.51
CA THR A 184 -24.60 4.04 -6.19
C THR A 184 -25.16 4.95 -7.29
N ILE A 185 -25.19 4.49 -8.54
CA ILE A 185 -25.73 5.24 -9.68
C ILE A 185 -27.26 5.13 -9.80
N LEU A 186 -27.87 4.03 -9.32
CA LEU A 186 -29.33 3.83 -9.33
C LEU A 186 -30.08 4.47 -8.14
N LYS A 187 -29.39 5.30 -7.34
CA LYS A 187 -29.95 6.04 -6.18
C LYS A 187 -29.76 7.56 -6.31
N SER A 188 -29.63 8.06 -7.54
CA SER A 188 -29.68 9.48 -7.91
C SER A 188 -30.77 9.71 -8.93
#